data_AF-A0A353RD81-F1
#
_entry.id   AF-A0A353RD81-F1
#
_cell.length_a   1.000
_cell.length_b   1.000
_cell.length_c   1.000
_cell.angle_alpha   90.00
_cell.angle_beta   90.00
_cell.angle_gamma   90.00
#
_symmetry.space_group_name_H-M   'P 1'
#
loop_
_entity.id
_entity.type
_entity.pdbx_description
1 polymer ?
#
loop_
_entity_poly.entity_id
_entity_poly.type
_entity_poly.pdbx_seq_one_letter_code
_entity_poly.pdbx_strand_id
1 'polypeptide(L)'
;MSERKGAFLLGLVLFLAMFLIPFLALTGGAAAKRPSSPQPGSAARLPAANGKQFRILDAKTGQVLSVDDRTFLRGAVAAEMSPLAGQEALKAQAVACYTYYSRLR
;
A
#
# COMPACT_ATOMS: atom_id res chain seq x y z
N MET A 1 41.01 -36.46 -8.20
CA MET A 1 39.81 -36.47 -9.08
C MET A 1 38.53 -36.01 -8.37
N SER A 2 38.50 -35.88 -7.05
CA SER A 2 37.35 -35.45 -6.23
C SER A 2 37.09 -33.94 -6.27
N GLU A 3 38.15 -33.12 -6.24
CA GLU A 3 38.06 -31.64 -6.20
C GLU A 3 37.25 -31.05 -7.37
N ARG A 4 37.48 -31.54 -8.59
CA ARG A 4 36.75 -31.07 -9.78
C ARG A 4 35.27 -31.48 -9.76
N LYS A 5 34.95 -32.60 -9.12
CA LYS A 5 33.56 -33.06 -8.94
C LYS A 5 32.85 -32.22 -7.88
N GLY A 6 33.55 -31.83 -6.82
CA GLY A 6 33.04 -30.91 -5.79
C GLY A 6 32.74 -29.52 -6.35
N ALA A 7 33.67 -28.96 -7.13
CA ALA A 7 33.46 -27.67 -7.80
C ALA A 7 32.28 -27.72 -8.79
N PHE A 8 32.14 -28.82 -9.54
CA PHE A 8 31.02 -29.03 -10.45
C PHE A 8 29.68 -29.17 -9.71
N LEU A 9 29.66 -29.93 -8.61
CA LEU A 9 28.46 -30.11 -7.79
C LEU A 9 28.02 -28.79 -7.13
N LEU A 10 28.97 -28.00 -6.62
CA LEU A 10 28.71 -26.67 -6.07
C LEU A 10 28.16 -25.73 -7.14
N GLY A 11 28.74 -25.74 -8.34
CA GLY A 11 28.26 -24.95 -9.49
C GLY A 11 26.83 -25.30 -9.89
N LEU A 12 26.49 -26.60 -9.90
CA LEU A 12 25.14 -27.08 -10.19
C LEU A 12 24.13 -26.60 -9.13
N VAL A 13 24.48 -26.68 -7.84
CA VAL A 13 23.63 -26.24 -6.73
C VAL A 13 23.39 -24.74 -6.78
N LEU A 14 24.43 -23.94 -7.03
CA LEU A 14 24.29 -22.48 -7.16
C LEU A 14 23.45 -22.08 -8.38
N PHE A 15 23.61 -22.78 -9.50
CA PHE A 15 22.80 -22.56 -10.70
C PHE A 15 21.31 -22.83 -10.42
N LEU A 16 20.98 -23.95 -9.75
CA LEU A 16 19.61 -24.27 -9.33
C LEU A 16 19.04 -23.23 -8.35
N ALA A 17 19.85 -22.77 -7.39
CA ALA A 17 19.43 -21.74 -6.42
C ALA A 17 19.09 -20.40 -7.09
N MET A 18 19.83 -20.00 -8.13
CA MET A 18 19.57 -18.77 -8.88
C MET A 18 18.18 -18.77 -9.53
N PHE A 19 17.68 -19.94 -9.92
CA PHE A 19 16.33 -20.09 -10.46
C PHE A 19 15.26 -20.32 -9.40
N LEU A 20 15.54 -21.00 -8.27
CA LEU A 20 14.51 -21.27 -7.26
C LEU A 20 14.17 -20.03 -6.40
N ILE A 21 15.15 -19.21 -6.06
CA ILE A 21 14.97 -18.07 -5.14
C ILE A 21 13.98 -17.02 -5.68
N PRO A 22 14.02 -16.61 -6.97
CA PRO A 22 13.05 -15.67 -7.53
C PRO A 22 11.61 -16.19 -7.49
N PHE A 23 11.39 -17.48 -7.70
CA PHE A 23 10.04 -18.08 -7.68
C PHE A 23 9.48 -18.23 -6.25
N LEU A 24 10.34 -18.52 -5.26
CA LEU A 24 9.95 -18.50 -3.85
C LEU A 24 9.59 -17.09 -3.38
N ALA A 25 10.30 -16.06 -3.84
CA ALA A 25 9.99 -14.67 -3.52
C ALA A 25 8.63 -14.23 -4.10
N LEU A 26 8.24 -14.75 -5.28
CA LEU A 26 6.96 -14.42 -5.92
C LEU A 26 5.74 -15.09 -5.26
N THR A 27 5.92 -16.13 -4.44
CA THR A 27 4.82 -16.96 -3.91
C THR A 27 4.47 -16.68 -2.43
N GLY A 28 5.23 -15.81 -1.74
CA GLY A 28 5.05 -15.48 -0.31
C GLY A 28 3.92 -14.50 0.04
N GLY A 29 2.90 -14.35 -0.82
CA GLY A 29 1.82 -13.36 -0.67
C GLY A 29 0.46 -13.93 -0.26
N ALA A 30 0.39 -14.93 0.62
CA ALA A 30 -0.89 -15.42 1.16
C ALA A 30 -1.34 -14.53 2.33
N ALA A 31 -1.99 -13.41 2.02
CA ALA A 31 -2.62 -12.54 3.01
C ALA A 31 -3.71 -13.30 3.77
N ALA A 32 -3.53 -13.40 5.09
CA ALA A 32 -4.48 -13.98 6.01
C ALA A 32 -5.86 -13.30 5.90
N LYS A 33 -6.87 -14.10 5.55
CA LYS A 33 -8.28 -13.71 5.56
C LYS A 33 -8.71 -13.51 7.02
N ARG A 34 -8.90 -12.26 7.48
CA ARG A 34 -9.56 -11.97 8.77
C ARG A 34 -11.01 -11.52 8.53
N PRO A 35 -11.97 -12.04 9.31
CA PRO A 35 -13.38 -11.74 9.14
C PRO A 35 -13.71 -10.32 9.61
N SER A 36 -14.61 -9.69 8.86
CA SER A 36 -15.22 -8.40 9.14
C SER A 36 -16.24 -8.48 10.28
N SER A 37 -16.11 -7.60 11.28
CA SER A 37 -17.21 -7.18 12.14
C SER A 37 -17.40 -5.66 12.01
N PRO A 38 -18.62 -5.16 11.76
CA PRO A 38 -18.87 -3.73 11.74
C PRO A 38 -19.39 -3.27 13.12
N GLN A 39 -18.84 -2.18 13.66
CA GLN A 39 -19.59 -1.37 14.63
C GLN A 39 -19.28 0.12 14.43
N PRO A 40 -20.32 0.98 14.28
CA PRO A 40 -20.14 2.37 13.90
C PRO A 40 -19.87 3.26 15.12
N GLY A 41 -18.79 4.04 15.05
CA GLY A 41 -18.60 5.22 15.89
C GLY A 41 -19.20 6.45 15.20
N SER A 42 -20.11 7.15 15.90
CA SER A 42 -20.72 8.40 15.47
C SER A 42 -19.69 9.49 15.22
N ALA A 43 -19.38 9.73 13.95
CA ALA A 43 -19.04 11.04 13.43
C ALA A 43 -19.99 11.29 12.25
N ALA A 44 -20.60 12.47 12.20
CA ALA A 44 -21.64 12.85 11.24
C ALA A 44 -21.35 12.33 9.83
N ARG A 45 -22.00 11.21 9.47
CA ARG A 45 -21.83 10.59 8.17
C ARG A 45 -22.66 11.40 7.18
N LEU A 46 -22.00 12.33 6.49
CA LEU A 46 -22.50 12.82 5.22
C LEU A 46 -22.87 11.58 4.38
N PRO A 47 -24.04 11.57 3.71
CA PRO A 47 -24.49 10.40 2.98
C PRO A 47 -23.37 10.00 2.03
N ALA A 48 -22.94 8.74 2.12
CA ALA A 48 -22.01 8.17 1.18
C ALA A 48 -22.71 8.23 -0.18
N ALA A 49 -22.43 9.29 -0.93
CA ALA A 49 -22.64 9.27 -2.36
C ALA A 49 -21.99 7.97 -2.85
N ASN A 50 -22.56 7.34 -3.87
CA ASN A 50 -21.98 6.19 -4.60
C ASN A 50 -20.64 6.54 -5.29
N GLY A 51 -19.86 7.43 -4.69
CA GLY A 51 -18.56 7.90 -5.10
C GLY A 51 -17.47 6.94 -4.67
N LYS A 52 -16.36 7.11 -5.37
CA LYS A 52 -15.10 6.44 -5.12
C LYS A 52 -14.67 6.71 -3.66
N GLN A 53 -14.04 5.71 -3.03
CA GLN A 53 -13.53 5.77 -1.66
C GLN A 53 -12.06 5.35 -1.64
N PHE A 54 -11.32 5.88 -0.67
CA PHE A 54 -9.94 5.48 -0.40
C PHE A 54 -9.89 4.52 0.79
N ARG A 55 -9.01 3.52 0.68
CA ARG A 55 -8.71 2.57 1.75
C ARG A 55 -7.35 2.90 2.35
N ILE A 56 -7.31 3.19 3.65
CA ILE A 56 -6.10 3.58 4.36
C ILE A 56 -5.79 2.53 5.41
N LEU A 57 -4.58 1.96 5.39
CA LEU A 57 -4.11 1.09 6.45
C LEU A 57 -3.58 1.94 7.61
N ASP A 58 -4.20 1.82 8.78
CA ASP A 58 -3.60 2.31 10.03
C ASP A 58 -2.53 1.31 10.48
N ALA A 59 -1.26 1.69 10.33
CA ALA A 59 -0.12 0.83 10.66
C ALA A 59 -0.04 0.49 12.16
N LYS A 60 -0.64 1.28 13.06
CA LYS A 60 -0.61 1.00 14.50
C LYS A 60 -1.60 -0.09 14.89
N THR A 61 -2.79 -0.07 14.31
CA THR A 61 -3.88 -1.00 14.65
C THR A 61 -4.03 -2.15 13.65
N GLY A 62 -3.45 -2.02 12.46
CA GLY A 62 -3.62 -2.95 11.34
C GLY A 62 -4.99 -2.87 10.67
N GLN A 63 -5.83 -1.89 11.03
CA GLN A 63 -7.17 -1.76 10.47
C GLN A 63 -7.14 -0.98 9.15
N VAL A 64 -8.02 -1.35 8.22
CA VAL A 64 -8.22 -0.61 6.97
C VAL A 64 -9.45 0.29 7.10
N LEU A 65 -9.22 1.59 7.05
CA LEU A 65 -10.24 2.64 7.11
C LEU A 65 -10.74 2.95 5.70
N SER A 66 -12.05 3.03 5.51
CA SER A 66 -12.67 3.49 4.26
C SER A 66 -13.10 4.95 4.41
N VAL A 67 -12.57 5.82 3.58
CA VAL A 67 -12.75 7.28 3.66
C VAL A 67 -13.24 7.81 2.32
N ASP A 68 -14.15 8.79 2.33
CA ASP A 68 -14.60 9.45 1.10
C ASP A 68 -13.48 10.30 0.47
N ASP A 69 -13.59 10.55 -0.83
CA ASP A 69 -12.59 11.30 -1.62
C ASP A 69 -12.23 12.67 -0.99
N ARG A 70 -13.21 13.43 -0.48
CA ARG A 70 -12.98 14.80 0.02
C ARG A 70 -12.30 14.81 1.37
N THR A 71 -12.74 13.94 2.28
CA THR A 71 -12.12 13.78 3.60
C THR A 71 -10.70 13.25 3.46
N PHE A 72 -10.48 12.25 2.60
CA PHE A 72 -9.14 11.76 2.29
C PHE A 72 -8.24 12.88 1.78
N LEU A 73 -8.70 13.64 0.77
CA LEU A 73 -7.86 14.63 0.12
C LEU A 73 -7.48 15.79 1.04
N ARG A 74 -8.39 16.23 1.91
CA ARG A 74 -8.08 17.24 2.93
C ARG A 74 -7.03 16.75 3.92
N GLY A 75 -7.16 15.51 4.38
CA GLY A 75 -6.18 14.89 5.29
C GLY A 75 -4.82 14.72 4.62
N ALA A 76 -4.79 14.24 3.37
CA ALA A 76 -3.56 14.05 2.60
C ALA A 76 -2.81 15.38 2.40
N VAL A 77 -3.50 16.44 1.96
CA VAL A 77 -2.86 17.75 1.76
C VAL A 77 -2.34 18.33 3.08
N ALA A 78 -3.09 18.19 4.17
CA ALA A 78 -2.67 18.66 5.49
C ALA A 78 -1.45 17.91 6.05
N ALA A 79 -1.26 16.64 5.68
CA ALA A 79 -0.10 15.85 6.07
C ALA A 79 1.15 16.19 5.23
N GLU A 80 0.98 16.57 3.98
CA GLU A 80 2.07 16.80 3.03
C GLU A 80 2.51 18.26 2.91
N MET A 81 1.64 19.23 3.22
CA MET A 81 1.95 20.65 3.06
C MET A 81 1.41 21.52 4.21
N SER A 82 2.21 22.53 4.59
CA SER A 82 1.81 23.52 5.58
C SER A 82 0.55 24.27 5.14
N PRO A 83 -0.41 24.53 6.05
CA PRO A 83 -1.60 25.31 5.74
C PRO A 83 -1.30 26.80 5.46
N LEU A 84 -0.09 27.27 5.80
CA LEU A 84 0.35 28.65 5.52
C LEU A 84 0.89 28.83 4.09
N ALA A 85 1.01 27.76 3.32
CA ALA A 85 1.44 27.86 1.93
C ALA A 85 0.44 28.63 1.06
N GLY A 86 0.92 29.14 -0.07
CA GLY A 86 0.09 29.88 -1.02
C GLY A 86 -1.09 29.03 -1.54
N GLN A 87 -2.21 29.68 -1.83
CA GLN A 87 -3.43 29.01 -2.25
C GLN A 87 -3.24 28.12 -3.50
N GLU A 88 -2.45 28.59 -4.47
CA GLU A 88 -2.16 27.81 -5.68
C GLU A 88 -1.27 26.59 -5.40
N ALA A 89 -0.38 26.68 -4.41
CA ALA A 89 0.39 25.52 -3.97
C ALA A 89 -0.50 24.47 -3.30
N LEU A 90 -1.48 24.90 -2.48
CA LEU A 90 -2.48 24.00 -1.87
C LEU A 90 -3.35 23.32 -2.92
N LYS A 91 -3.75 24.03 -3.97
CA LYS A 91 -4.48 23.45 -5.11
C LYS A 91 -3.63 22.46 -5.88
N ALA A 92 -2.39 22.82 -6.21
CA ALA A 92 -1.46 21.94 -6.91
C ALA A 92 -1.20 20.65 -6.12
N GLN A 93 -0.97 20.76 -4.81
CA GLN A 93 -0.79 19.61 -3.94
C GLN A 93 -2.04 18.73 -3.88
N ALA A 94 -3.23 19.33 -3.82
CA ALA A 94 -4.48 18.57 -3.88
C ALA A 94 -4.60 17.77 -5.20
N VAL A 95 -4.25 18.37 -6.35
CA VAL A 95 -4.26 17.65 -7.63
C VAL A 95 -3.21 16.52 -7.63
N ALA A 96 -2.01 16.77 -7.10
CA ALA A 96 -0.94 15.77 -7.02
C ALA A 96 -1.35 14.57 -6.13
N CYS A 97 -1.81 14.84 -4.89
CA CYS A 97 -2.28 13.80 -3.98
C CYS A 97 -3.43 12.99 -4.60
N TYR A 98 -4.45 13.67 -5.16
CA TYR A 98 -5.59 12.96 -5.75
C TYR A 98 -5.16 12.07 -6.92
N THR A 99 -4.29 12.55 -7.80
CA THR A 99 -3.79 11.80 -8.96
C THR A 99 -3.00 10.57 -8.52
N TYR A 100 -2.04 10.76 -7.61
CA TYR A 100 -1.16 9.70 -7.15
C TYR A 100 -1.94 8.61 -6.40
N TYR A 101 -2.75 8.98 -5.40
CA TYR A 101 -3.50 7.99 -4.64
C TYR A 101 -4.64 7.36 -5.45
N SER A 102 -5.23 8.08 -6.41
CA SER A 102 -6.20 7.47 -7.32
C SER A 102 -5.59 6.38 -8.19
N ARG A 103 -4.29 6.47 -8.50
CA ARG A 103 -3.54 5.40 -9.19
C ARG A 103 -3.24 4.21 -8.27
N LEU A 104 -3.08 4.44 -6.97
CA LEU A 104 -2.71 3.40 -5.99
C LEU A 104 -3.89 2.70 -5.31
N ARG A 105 -5.09 3.27 -5.39
CA ARG A 105 -6.29 2.72 -4.75
C ARG A 105 -6.73 1.39 -5.36
#